data_AF-A0A519GYY5-F1
#
_entry.id   AF-A0A519GYY5-F1
#
_cell.length_a   1.000
_cell.length_b   1.000
_cell.length_c   1.000
_cell.angle_alpha   90.00
_cell.angle_beta   90.00
_cell.angle_gamma   90.00
#
_symmetry.space_group_name_H-M   'P 1'
#
loop_
_entity.id
_entity.type
_entity.pdbx_description
1 polymer ?
#
loop_
_entity_poly.entity_id
_entity_poly.type
_entity_poly.pdbx_seq_one_letter_code
_entity_poly.pdbx_strand_id
1 'polypeptide(L)'
;MRCFSGLRCCGAKLSRIIGALVLGAALAACSAVKLGYNNLPDLAYWWLDGYVDFNGEQTPRVREDLASLLAWHRQTELPQIAGLLQKAQALAPNDVTPAQACAFTEDIRARLLAVAYRAEVPGAELAVSLDSAQLQTLERKYARNNADYASDWLRRTV
;
A
#
# COMPACT_ATOMS: atom_id res chain seq x y z
N MET A 1 49.57 34.27 -6.78
CA MET A 1 48.10 34.44 -6.85
C MET A 1 47.47 33.22 -7.51
N ARG A 2 47.12 32.17 -6.75
CA ARG A 2 46.33 30.99 -7.18
C ARG A 2 46.21 30.03 -5.98
N CYS A 3 45.17 30.15 -5.16
CA CYS A 3 44.78 29.09 -4.20
C CYS A 3 43.38 29.21 -3.56
N PHE A 4 42.55 30.22 -3.90
CA PHE A 4 41.21 30.36 -3.29
C PHE A 4 40.05 29.72 -4.08
N SER A 5 40.34 28.94 -5.13
CA SER A 5 39.30 28.44 -6.05
C SER A 5 38.68 27.08 -5.66
N GLY A 6 39.34 26.28 -4.81
CA GLY A 6 38.91 24.90 -4.52
C GLY A 6 37.73 24.78 -3.54
N LEU A 7 37.73 25.60 -2.48
CA LEU A 7 36.74 25.49 -1.38
C LEU A 7 35.34 25.98 -1.78
N ARG A 8 35.27 27.03 -2.61
CA ARG A 8 33.98 27.59 -3.11
C ARG A 8 33.30 26.64 -4.11
N CYS A 9 34.07 25.84 -4.86
CA CYS A 9 33.54 24.84 -5.79
C CYS A 9 32.89 23.64 -5.08
N CYS A 10 33.42 23.22 -3.93
CA CYS A 10 32.86 22.08 -3.17
C CYS A 10 31.54 22.45 -2.49
N GLY A 11 31.46 23.64 -1.87
CA GLY A 11 30.24 24.18 -1.29
C GLY A 11 29.14 24.44 -2.33
N ALA A 12 29.48 24.97 -3.51
CA ALA A 12 28.52 25.17 -4.59
C ALA A 12 27.97 23.85 -5.16
N LYS A 13 28.78 22.79 -5.23
CA LYS A 13 28.32 21.45 -5.64
C LYS A 13 27.39 20.83 -4.60
N LEU A 14 27.73 20.94 -3.31
CA LEU A 14 26.91 20.40 -2.23
C LEU A 14 25.57 21.14 -2.10
N SER A 15 25.55 22.47 -2.18
CA SER A 15 24.32 23.25 -2.19
C SER A 15 23.45 22.98 -3.42
N ARG A 16 24.04 22.68 -4.58
CA ARG A 16 23.29 22.25 -5.78
C ARG A 16 22.68 20.86 -5.62
N ILE A 17 23.39 19.92 -5.00
CA ILE A 17 22.87 18.58 -4.70
C ILE A 17 21.74 18.66 -3.69
N ILE A 18 21.91 19.42 -2.60
CA ILE A 18 20.86 19.64 -1.59
C ILE A 18 19.66 20.33 -2.23
N GLY A 19 19.88 21.37 -3.03
CA GLY A 19 18.82 22.05 -3.77
C GLY A 19 18.06 21.11 -4.73
N ALA A 20 18.77 20.24 -5.44
CA ALA A 20 18.18 19.25 -6.33
C ALA A 20 17.39 18.17 -5.56
N LEU A 21 17.88 17.72 -4.41
CA LEU A 21 17.19 16.75 -3.55
C LEU A 21 15.93 17.35 -2.92
N VAL A 22 15.98 18.60 -2.45
CA VAL A 22 14.82 19.31 -1.89
C VAL A 22 13.78 19.56 -2.98
N LEU A 23 14.20 20.00 -4.17
CA LEU A 23 13.29 20.18 -5.31
C LEU A 23 12.69 18.85 -5.77
N GLY A 24 13.49 17.78 -5.81
CA GLY A 24 13.03 16.42 -6.11
C GLY A 24 12.03 15.90 -5.08
N ALA A 25 12.28 16.14 -3.79
CA ALA A 25 11.35 15.77 -2.72
C ALA A 25 10.04 16.59 -2.77
N ALA A 26 10.11 17.88 -3.10
CA ALA A 26 8.92 18.71 -3.30
C ALA A 26 8.08 18.26 -4.50
N LEU A 27 8.73 17.92 -5.62
CA LEU A 27 8.06 17.36 -6.81
C LEU A 27 7.46 15.97 -6.52
N ALA A 28 8.15 15.14 -5.74
CA ALA A 28 7.65 13.85 -5.30
C ALA A 28 6.46 14.01 -4.34
N ALA A 29 6.45 15.01 -3.47
CA ALA A 29 5.34 15.26 -2.53
C ALA A 29 4.03 15.57 -3.25
N CYS A 30 4.06 16.35 -4.34
CA CYS A 30 2.87 16.62 -5.16
C CYS A 30 2.34 15.40 -5.92
N SER A 31 3.12 14.31 -6.01
CA SER A 31 2.78 13.10 -6.77
C SER A 31 2.93 11.81 -5.97
N ALA A 32 3.07 11.89 -4.64
CA ALA A 32 3.37 10.75 -3.79
C ALA A 32 2.29 9.66 -3.89
N VAL A 33 1.02 10.07 -3.92
CA VAL A 33 -0.11 9.15 -4.12
C VAL A 33 -0.03 8.45 -5.47
N LYS A 34 0.22 9.19 -6.55
CA LYS A 34 0.33 8.63 -7.90
C LYS A 34 1.53 7.70 -8.02
N LEU A 35 2.66 8.07 -7.42
CA LEU A 35 3.87 7.25 -7.38
C LEU A 35 3.61 5.95 -6.61
N GLY A 36 3.12 6.04 -5.38
CA GLY A 36 2.77 4.87 -4.57
C GLY A 36 1.77 3.97 -5.28
N TYR A 37 0.68 4.55 -5.79
CA TYR A 37 -0.37 3.81 -6.50
C TYR A 37 0.14 3.07 -7.74
N ASN A 38 1.03 3.69 -8.53
CA ASN A 38 1.60 3.05 -9.71
C ASN A 38 2.62 1.95 -9.39
N ASN A 39 3.22 1.98 -8.20
CA ASN A 39 4.19 0.97 -7.73
C ASN A 39 3.57 0.01 -6.70
N LEU A 40 2.25 0.05 -6.50
CA LEU A 40 1.56 -0.85 -5.57
C LEU A 40 1.84 -2.34 -5.79
N PRO A 41 2.04 -2.88 -7.01
CA PRO A 41 2.31 -4.30 -7.18
C PRO A 41 3.64 -4.70 -6.54
N ASP A 42 4.68 -3.88 -6.67
CA ASP A 42 5.97 -4.13 -6.02
C ASP A 42 5.92 -3.97 -4.51
N LEU A 43 5.22 -2.93 -4.02
CA LEU A 43 5.03 -2.71 -2.59
C LEU A 43 4.24 -3.85 -1.94
N ALA A 44 3.16 -4.29 -2.59
CA ALA A 44 2.34 -5.40 -2.14
C ALA A 44 3.13 -6.72 -2.18
N TYR A 45 3.95 -6.94 -3.22
CA TYR A 45 4.84 -8.09 -3.29
C TYR A 45 5.80 -8.12 -2.10
N TRP A 46 6.54 -7.03 -1.83
CA TRP A 46 7.49 -7.01 -0.71
C TRP A 46 6.81 -7.19 0.65
N TRP A 47 5.61 -6.65 0.80
CA TRP A 47 4.82 -6.86 2.00
C TRP A 47 4.43 -8.33 2.17
N LEU A 48 3.89 -8.97 1.13
CA LEU A 48 3.50 -10.38 1.15
C LEU A 48 4.69 -11.33 1.30
N ASP A 49 5.81 -11.03 0.63
CA ASP A 49 7.05 -11.79 0.72
C ASP A 49 7.59 -11.78 2.16
N GLY A 50 7.48 -10.66 2.86
CA GLY A 50 7.80 -10.58 4.29
C GLY A 50 6.90 -11.39 5.24
N TYR A 51 5.85 -12.03 4.72
CA TYR A 51 5.00 -13.00 5.43
C TYR A 51 5.25 -14.44 4.96
N VAL A 52 5.41 -14.65 3.66
CA VAL A 52 5.37 -16.00 3.06
C VAL A 52 6.75 -16.53 2.68
N ASP A 53 7.72 -15.66 2.39
CA ASP A 53 9.04 -16.00 1.85
C ASP A 53 8.91 -16.74 0.51
N PHE A 54 8.55 -16.02 -0.56
CA PHE A 54 8.20 -16.63 -1.84
C PHE A 54 9.41 -17.26 -2.53
N ASN A 55 9.23 -18.46 -3.07
CA ASN A 55 10.28 -19.14 -3.83
C ASN A 55 10.33 -18.70 -5.31
N GLY A 56 11.26 -19.28 -6.07
CA GLY A 56 11.48 -18.95 -7.48
C GLY A 56 10.32 -19.30 -8.42
N GLU A 57 9.47 -20.27 -8.06
CA GLU A 57 8.28 -20.63 -8.84
C GLU A 57 7.08 -19.72 -8.54
N GLN A 58 6.96 -19.28 -7.29
CA GLN A 58 5.86 -18.40 -6.83
C GLN A 58 6.09 -16.93 -7.22
N THR A 59 7.33 -16.44 -7.10
CA THR A 59 7.64 -15.00 -7.29
C THR A 59 7.13 -14.41 -8.61
N PRO A 60 7.35 -15.04 -9.79
CA PRO A 60 6.87 -14.49 -11.05
C PRO A 60 5.33 -14.43 -11.11
N ARG A 61 4.65 -15.48 -10.62
CA ARG A 61 3.19 -15.58 -10.61
C ARG A 61 2.56 -14.51 -9.72
N VAL A 62 3.02 -14.38 -8.47
CA VAL A 62 2.49 -13.38 -7.53
C VAL A 62 2.65 -11.96 -8.06
N ARG A 63 3.79 -11.65 -8.69
CA ARG A 63 4.02 -10.34 -9.30
C ARG A 63 3.07 -10.05 -10.44
N GLU A 64 2.82 -11.03 -11.30
CA GLU A 64 1.86 -10.93 -12.40
C GLU A 64 0.42 -10.75 -11.89
N ASP A 65 0.02 -11.56 -10.90
CA ASP A 65 -1.31 -11.49 -10.29
C ASP A 65 -1.57 -10.12 -9.64
N LEU A 66 -0.60 -9.57 -8.92
CA LEU A 66 -0.69 -8.24 -8.32
C LEU A 66 -0.77 -7.13 -9.39
N ALA A 67 -0.01 -7.26 -10.48
CA ALA A 67 -0.07 -6.30 -11.59
C ALA A 67 -1.44 -6.35 -12.29
N SER A 68 -1.96 -7.55 -12.54
CA SER A 68 -3.28 -7.79 -13.11
C SER A 68 -4.40 -7.27 -12.20
N LEU A 69 -4.30 -7.50 -10.89
CA LEU A 69 -5.24 -7.00 -9.90
C LEU A 69 -5.25 -5.46 -9.88
N LEU A 70 -4.10 -4.80 -9.88
CA LEU A 70 -4.05 -3.33 -9.93
C LEU A 70 -4.60 -2.78 -11.26
N ALA A 71 -4.32 -3.44 -12.39
CA ALA A 71 -4.84 -3.03 -13.68
C ALA A 71 -6.37 -3.09 -13.70
N TRP A 72 -6.96 -4.18 -13.21
CA TRP A 72 -8.41 -4.30 -13.03
C TRP A 72 -8.94 -3.27 -12.03
N HIS A 73 -8.29 -3.08 -10.89
CA HIS A 73 -8.71 -2.12 -9.88
C HIS A 73 -8.77 -0.70 -10.47
N ARG A 74 -7.76 -0.31 -11.25
CA ARG A 74 -7.72 1.00 -11.92
C ARG A 74 -8.85 1.19 -12.92
N GLN A 75 -9.13 0.17 -13.74
CA GLN A 75 -10.11 0.27 -14.83
C GLN A 75 -11.55 0.14 -14.35
N THR A 76 -11.78 -0.67 -13.31
CA THR A 76 -13.11 -1.10 -12.88
C THR A 76 -13.50 -0.54 -11.52
N GLU A 77 -12.65 -0.73 -10.50
CA GLU A 77 -13.02 -0.45 -9.11
C GLU A 77 -12.80 1.01 -8.71
N LEU A 78 -11.72 1.62 -9.20
CA LEU A 78 -11.36 3.00 -8.88
C LEU A 78 -12.44 4.02 -9.29
N PRO A 79 -13.11 3.91 -10.45
CA PRO A 79 -14.28 4.74 -10.77
C PRO A 79 -15.43 4.60 -9.76
N GLN A 80 -15.66 3.40 -9.22
CA GLN A 80 -16.70 3.18 -8.21
C GLN A 80 -16.33 3.83 -6.88
N ILE A 81 -15.05 3.73 -6.48
CA ILE A 81 -14.51 4.43 -5.30
C ILE A 81 -14.63 5.95 -5.49
N ALA A 82 -14.36 6.48 -6.69
CA ALA A 82 -14.55 7.90 -6.98
C ALA A 82 -16.02 8.34 -6.78
N GLY A 83 -16.98 7.52 -7.24
CA GLY A 83 -18.40 7.75 -6.98
C GLY A 83 -18.76 7.72 -5.48
N LEU A 84 -18.16 6.80 -4.72
CA LEU A 84 -18.34 6.74 -3.27
C LEU A 84 -17.80 7.99 -2.56
N LEU A 85 -16.65 8.51 -3.00
CA LEU A 85 -16.08 9.76 -2.47
C LEU A 85 -16.94 10.98 -2.82
N GLN A 86 -17.55 11.01 -4.01
CA GLN A 86 -18.51 12.07 -4.38
C GLN A 86 -19.76 12.03 -3.49
N LYS A 87 -20.28 10.83 -3.18
CA LYS A 87 -21.38 10.66 -2.22
C LYS A 87 -20.98 11.16 -0.83
N ALA A 88 -19.77 10.83 -0.36
CA ALA A 88 -19.25 11.32 0.91
C ALA A 88 -19.15 12.86 0.94
N GLN A 89 -18.65 13.45 -0.14
CA GLN A 89 -18.54 14.91 -0.29
C GLN A 89 -19.90 15.60 -0.18
N ALA A 90 -20.96 15.03 -0.76
CA ALA A 90 -22.31 15.57 -0.68
C ALA A 90 -22.93 15.48 0.73
N LEU A 91 -22.55 14.46 1.51
CA LEU A 91 -23.01 14.28 2.89
C LEU A 91 -22.23 15.15 3.89
N ALA A 92 -20.95 15.42 3.63
CA ALA A 92 -20.04 16.12 4.53
C ALA A 92 -20.51 17.45 5.14
N PRO A 93 -21.24 18.35 4.43
CA PRO A 93 -21.65 19.63 5.03
C PRO A 93 -22.86 19.51 5.99
N ASN A 94 -23.50 18.34 6.10
CA ASN A 94 -24.72 18.14 6.87
C ASN A 94 -24.50 17.13 8.01
N ASP A 95 -25.40 17.14 9.00
CA ASP A 95 -25.48 16.08 9.98
C ASP A 95 -25.84 14.76 9.30
N VAL A 96 -25.03 13.73 9.54
CA VAL A 96 -25.23 12.39 8.97
C VAL A 96 -26.13 11.58 9.88
N THR A 97 -27.27 11.12 9.36
CA THR A 97 -28.19 10.24 10.10
C THR A 97 -27.61 8.82 10.25
N PRO A 98 -28.02 8.05 11.27
CA PRO A 98 -27.60 6.66 11.42
C PRO A 98 -27.89 5.80 10.17
N ALA A 99 -29.04 6.00 9.53
CA ALA A 99 -29.40 5.26 8.31
C ALA A 99 -28.45 5.58 7.14
N GLN A 100 -28.05 6.85 6.96
CA GLN A 100 -27.06 7.23 5.95
C GLN A 100 -25.69 6.64 6.25
N ALA A 101 -25.26 6.63 7.51
CA ALA A 101 -23.98 6.05 7.93
C ALA A 101 -23.94 4.53 7.66
N CYS A 102 -25.01 3.79 8.00
CA CYS A 102 -25.11 2.37 7.71
C CYS A 102 -25.07 2.09 6.21
N ALA A 103 -25.86 2.82 5.41
CA ALA A 103 -25.87 2.65 3.95
C ALA A 103 -24.50 2.94 3.32
N PHE A 104 -23.81 3.99 3.77
CA PHE A 104 -22.47 4.32 3.30
C PHE A 104 -21.43 3.26 3.69
N THR A 105 -21.59 2.64 4.87
CA THR A 105 -20.72 1.54 5.33
C THR A 105 -20.88 0.30 4.44
N GLU A 106 -22.11 -0.04 4.04
CA GLU A 106 -22.35 -1.13 3.11
C GLU A 106 -21.75 -0.85 1.72
N ASP A 107 -21.83 0.41 1.24
CA ASP A 107 -21.19 0.79 -0.01
C ASP A 107 -19.66 0.60 0.06
N ILE A 108 -19.01 1.04 1.16
CA ILE A 108 -17.57 0.81 1.40
C ILE A 108 -17.26 -0.69 1.40
N ARG A 109 -18.03 -1.47 2.15
CA ARG A 109 -17.86 -2.93 2.26
C ARG A 109 -17.92 -3.59 0.90
N ALA A 110 -18.86 -3.19 0.05
CA ALA A 110 -18.99 -3.72 -1.30
C ALA A 110 -17.73 -3.47 -2.16
N ARG A 111 -17.10 -2.28 -2.04
CA ARG A 111 -15.87 -1.97 -2.78
C ARG A 111 -14.68 -2.80 -2.30
N LEU A 112 -14.54 -2.95 -0.98
CA LEU A 112 -13.50 -3.79 -0.38
C LEU A 112 -13.65 -5.27 -0.78
N LEU A 113 -14.87 -5.80 -0.73
CA LEU A 113 -15.17 -7.16 -1.13
C LEU A 113 -14.93 -7.40 -2.62
N ALA A 114 -15.18 -6.43 -3.49
CA ALA A 114 -14.90 -6.56 -4.92
C ALA A 114 -13.42 -6.87 -5.20
N VAL A 115 -12.50 -6.20 -4.47
CA VAL A 115 -11.06 -6.50 -4.57
C VAL A 115 -10.75 -7.90 -4.04
N ALA A 116 -11.33 -8.29 -2.91
CA ALA A 116 -11.13 -9.61 -2.32
C ALA A 116 -11.61 -10.73 -3.26
N TYR A 117 -12.81 -10.61 -3.85
CA TYR A 117 -13.34 -11.56 -4.82
C TYR A 117 -12.49 -11.63 -6.09
N ARG A 118 -11.96 -10.50 -6.56
CA ARG A 118 -11.04 -10.50 -7.71
C ARG A 118 -9.73 -11.24 -7.40
N ALA A 119 -9.25 -11.17 -6.17
CA ALA A 119 -8.03 -11.81 -5.71
C ALA A 119 -8.22 -13.25 -5.20
N GLU A 120 -9.46 -13.75 -5.13
CA GLU A 120 -9.79 -15.02 -4.48
C GLU A 120 -9.12 -16.22 -5.15
N VAL A 121 -9.26 -16.36 -6.48
CA VAL A 121 -8.67 -17.47 -7.24
C VAL A 121 -7.14 -17.46 -7.16
N PRO A 122 -6.42 -16.38 -7.55
CA PRO A 122 -4.95 -16.38 -7.44
C PRO A 122 -4.47 -16.53 -6.00
N GLY A 123 -5.20 -15.99 -5.02
CA GLY A 123 -4.90 -16.17 -3.61
C GLY A 123 -5.05 -17.62 -3.14
N ALA A 124 -6.10 -18.33 -3.58
CA ALA A 124 -6.32 -19.74 -3.28
C ALA A 124 -5.26 -20.63 -3.95
N GLU A 125 -4.91 -20.34 -5.21
CA GLU A 125 -3.85 -21.05 -5.94
C GLU A 125 -2.49 -20.88 -5.24
N LEU A 126 -2.18 -19.66 -4.79
CA LEU A 126 -0.98 -19.42 -3.97
C LEU A 126 -1.05 -20.22 -2.67
N ALA A 127 -2.18 -20.20 -1.96
CA ALA A 127 -2.34 -20.86 -0.67
C ALA A 127 -2.09 -22.38 -0.75
N VAL A 128 -2.58 -23.04 -1.81
CA VAL A 128 -2.35 -24.48 -2.01
C VAL A 128 -0.94 -24.82 -2.48
N SER A 129 -0.17 -23.82 -2.94
CA SER A 129 1.23 -23.99 -3.35
C SER A 129 2.24 -23.86 -2.19
N LEU A 130 1.78 -23.45 -1.00
CA LEU A 130 2.67 -23.19 0.13
C LEU A 130 3.22 -24.49 0.73
N ASP A 131 4.53 -24.52 0.97
CA ASP A 131 5.17 -25.64 1.65
C ASP A 131 5.12 -25.51 3.19
N SER A 132 5.52 -26.59 3.87
CA SER A 132 5.51 -26.65 5.34
C SER A 132 6.42 -25.62 6.01
N ALA A 133 7.51 -25.19 5.37
CA ALA A 133 8.42 -24.20 5.92
C ALA A 133 7.81 -22.80 5.80
N GLN A 134 7.18 -22.49 4.67
CA GLN A 134 6.43 -21.25 4.44
C GLN A 134 5.26 -21.11 5.42
N LEU A 135 4.49 -22.19 5.64
CA LEU A 135 3.39 -22.19 6.62
C LEU A 135 3.88 -21.89 8.04
N GLN A 136 5.01 -22.46 8.45
CA GLN A 136 5.62 -22.16 9.76
C GLN A 136 6.11 -20.71 9.86
N THR A 137 6.66 -20.15 8.78
CA THR A 137 7.04 -18.72 8.72
C THR A 137 5.82 -17.82 8.89
N LEU A 138 4.74 -18.14 8.18
CA LEU A 138 3.48 -17.41 8.26
C LEU A 138 2.87 -17.48 9.67
N GLU A 139 2.85 -18.64 10.30
CA GLU A 139 2.37 -18.82 11.67
C GLU A 139 3.16 -17.96 12.66
N ARG A 140 4.51 -17.99 12.60
CA ARG A 140 5.36 -17.15 13.45
C ARG A 140 5.09 -15.66 13.24
N LYS A 141 4.87 -15.24 11.99
CA LYS A 141 4.56 -13.85 11.65
C LYS A 141 3.23 -13.42 12.26
N TYR A 142 2.19 -14.24 12.12
CA TYR A 142 0.88 -13.96 12.73
C TYR A 142 0.94 -13.96 14.25
N ALA A 143 1.64 -14.91 14.88
CA ALA A 143 1.78 -14.95 16.34
C ALA A 143 2.41 -13.67 16.89
N ARG A 144 3.47 -13.16 16.22
CA ARG A 144 4.09 -11.88 16.58
C ARG A 144 3.11 -10.72 16.42
N ASN A 145 2.50 -10.58 15.24
CA ASN A 145 1.57 -9.48 14.97
C ASN A 145 0.40 -9.46 15.96
N ASN A 146 -0.13 -10.63 16.33
CA ASN A 146 -1.20 -10.75 17.31
C ASN A 146 -0.74 -10.37 18.72
N ALA A 147 0.48 -10.75 19.11
CA ALA A 147 1.05 -10.38 20.41
C ALA A 147 1.28 -8.86 20.52
N ASP A 148 1.78 -8.24 19.45
CA ASP A 148 1.99 -6.79 19.33
C ASP A 148 0.63 -6.07 19.40
N TYR A 149 -0.35 -6.48 18.59
CA TYR A 149 -1.71 -5.93 18.63
C TYR A 149 -2.35 -6.04 20.03
N ALA A 150 -2.22 -7.21 20.66
CA ALA A 150 -2.74 -7.41 22.01
C ALA A 150 -2.04 -6.50 23.03
N SER A 151 -0.74 -6.22 22.85
CA SER A 151 -0.01 -5.27 23.70
C SER A 151 -0.55 -3.85 23.58
N ASP A 152 -0.70 -3.37 22.34
CA ASP A 152 -0.96 -1.96 22.05
C ASP A 152 -2.43 -1.58 22.28
N TRP A 153 -3.34 -2.53 22.03
CA TRP A 153 -4.78 -2.26 21.93
C TRP A 153 -5.64 -3.04 22.91
N LEU A 154 -5.29 -4.29 23.26
CA LEU A 154 -6.14 -5.14 24.12
C LEU A 154 -5.70 -5.14 25.59
N ARG A 155 -4.40 -4.98 25.87
CA ARG A 155 -3.82 -4.96 27.23
C ARG A 155 -3.90 -3.61 27.93
N ARG A 156 -4.72 -2.68 27.45
CA ARG A 156 -5.14 -1.53 28.28
C ARG A 156 -6.19 -2.02 29.26
N THR A 157 -5.74 -2.37 30.45
CA THR A 157 -6.58 -2.48 31.64
C THR A 157 -7.28 -1.13 31.86
N VAL A 158 -8.61 -1.14 31.80
CA VAL A 158 -9.45 -0.17 32.53
C VAL A 158 -9.28 -0.39 34.03
#